data_AF-A0A661QC04-F1
#
_entry.id   AF-A0A661QC04-F1
#
_cell.length_a   1.000
_cell.length_b   1.000
_cell.length_c   1.000
_cell.angle_alpha   90.00
_cell.angle_beta   90.00
_cell.angle_gamma   90.00
#
_symmetry.space_group_name_H-M   'P 1'
#
loop_
_entity.id
_entity.type
_entity.pdbx_description
1 polymer ?
#
loop_
_entity_poly.entity_id
_entity_poly.type
_entity_poly.pdbx_seq_one_letter_code
_entity_poly.pdbx_strand_id
1 'polypeptide(L)'
;MKKIYLAGPEVFLENGREYGEVLKQKCLSAGFEGLFPFDNVVQGNTKEELAQKIKDGNIKLIKSCDIVIANLSPFRGPEPDSGTVWEVGFAQGLGKVVIGYCHDRRELKTKTQEILGLHHSSHRDGQNLEIEDFGLTHNLMYADVVQNSSFDECLESLCRSPLSFFG
;
A
#
# COMPACT_ATOMS: atom_id res chain seq x y z
N MET A 1 -19.23 11.73 -2.31
CA MET A 1 -18.31 10.92 -3.12
C MET A 1 -17.53 10.05 -2.17
N LYS A 2 -17.28 8.77 -2.46
CA LYS A 2 -16.44 7.93 -1.59
C LYS A 2 -14.99 8.39 -1.67
N LYS A 3 -14.29 8.31 -0.54
CA LYS A 3 -12.90 8.75 -0.40
C LYS A 3 -11.94 7.57 -0.40
N ILE A 4 -10.90 7.65 -1.22
CA ILE A 4 -9.86 6.64 -1.33
C ILE A 4 -8.55 7.22 -0.77
N TYR A 5 -8.02 6.63 0.29
CA TYR A 5 -6.65 6.91 0.72
C TYR A 5 -5.65 6.14 -0.14
N LEU A 6 -4.65 6.85 -0.64
CA LEU A 6 -3.67 6.36 -1.62
C LEU A 6 -2.36 6.04 -0.89
N ALA A 7 -2.24 4.81 -0.39
CA ALA A 7 -1.09 4.34 0.38
C ALA A 7 -0.02 3.74 -0.55
N GLY A 8 1.25 4.03 -0.31
CA GLY A 8 2.33 3.49 -1.11
C GLY A 8 3.62 4.31 -1.07
N PRO A 9 4.72 3.76 -1.64
CA PRO A 9 6.03 4.39 -1.63
C PRO A 9 6.17 5.55 -2.63
N GLU A 10 5.11 5.94 -3.34
CA GLU A 10 5.10 7.04 -4.31
C GLU A 10 5.56 8.38 -3.70
N VAL A 11 5.39 8.55 -2.39
CA VAL A 11 5.90 9.72 -1.64
C VAL A 11 7.43 9.84 -1.66
N PHE A 12 8.14 8.75 -1.96
CA PHE A 12 9.60 8.72 -2.08
C PHE A 12 10.10 8.96 -3.50
N LEU A 13 9.20 9.11 -4.49
CA LEU A 13 9.57 9.54 -5.83
C LEU A 13 10.05 10.99 -5.82
N GLU A 14 11.00 11.32 -6.70
CA GLU A 14 11.46 12.70 -6.89
C GLU A 14 10.29 13.65 -7.23
N ASN A 15 9.34 13.17 -8.02
CA ASN A 15 8.11 13.85 -8.41
C ASN A 15 6.86 13.33 -7.67
N GLY A 16 7.00 12.94 -6.40
CA GLY A 16 5.91 12.29 -5.65
C GLY A 16 4.64 13.14 -5.51
N ARG A 17 4.75 14.48 -5.49
CA ARG A 17 3.59 15.38 -5.46
C ARG A 17 2.82 15.34 -6.77
N GLU A 18 3.52 15.47 -7.89
CA GLU A 18 2.94 15.43 -9.22
C GLU A 18 2.31 14.06 -9.49
N TYR A 19 2.99 12.99 -9.09
CA TYR A 19 2.46 11.63 -9.23
C TYR A 19 1.19 11.42 -8.38
N GLY A 20 1.18 11.92 -7.13
CA GLY A 20 0.00 11.90 -6.28
C GLY A 20 -1.21 12.61 -6.90
N GLU A 21 -0.99 13.77 -7.53
CA GLU A 21 -2.06 14.48 -8.26
C GLU A 21 -2.58 13.66 -9.44
N VAL A 22 -1.72 12.95 -10.19
CA VAL A 22 -2.16 12.03 -11.25
C VAL A 22 -3.08 10.93 -10.70
N LEU A 23 -2.72 10.30 -9.57
CA LEU A 23 -3.56 9.28 -8.94
C LEU A 23 -4.91 9.85 -8.47
N LYS A 24 -4.91 11.07 -7.92
CA LYS A 24 -6.14 11.77 -7.51
C LYS A 24 -7.04 12.08 -8.71
N GLN A 25 -6.48 12.50 -9.85
CA GLN A 25 -7.25 12.72 -11.08
C GLN A 25 -7.86 11.42 -11.63
N LYS A 26 -7.13 10.30 -11.53
CA LYS A 26 -7.66 8.98 -11.87
C LYS A 26 -8.84 8.58 -10.97
N CYS A 27 -8.72 8.78 -9.66
CA CYS A 27 -9.84 8.57 -8.72
C CYS A 27 -11.05 9.43 -9.11
N LEU A 28 -10.83 10.72 -9.37
CA LEU A 28 -11.89 11.65 -9.72
C LEU A 28 -12.63 11.24 -10.99
N SER A 29 -11.88 10.81 -12.01
CA SER A 29 -12.42 10.29 -13.27
C SER A 29 -13.26 9.02 -13.09
N ALA A 30 -12.94 8.21 -12.07
CA ALA A 30 -13.69 7.03 -11.68
C ALA A 30 -14.83 7.31 -10.68
N GLY A 31 -15.08 8.57 -10.31
CA GLY A 31 -16.17 8.96 -9.39
C GLY A 31 -15.81 8.86 -7.90
N PHE A 32 -14.51 8.91 -7.57
CA PHE A 32 -13.97 8.88 -6.20
C PHE A 32 -13.14 10.11 -5.87
N GLU A 33 -13.03 10.46 -4.59
CA GLU A 33 -12.12 11.51 -4.11
C GLU A 33 -10.83 10.84 -3.62
N GLY A 34 -9.71 11.09 -4.30
CA GLY A 34 -8.39 10.59 -3.86
C GLY A 34 -7.79 11.47 -2.76
N LEU A 35 -7.31 10.82 -1.69
CA LEU A 35 -6.58 11.45 -0.58
C LEU A 35 -5.13 10.94 -0.61
N PHE A 36 -4.18 11.82 -0.90
CA PHE A 36 -2.77 11.48 -0.99
C PHE A 36 -2.01 11.92 0.27
N PRO A 37 -0.99 11.19 0.77
CA PRO A 37 -0.29 11.53 2.02
C PRO A 37 0.23 12.97 2.08
N PHE A 38 0.62 13.57 0.94
CA PHE A 38 1.09 14.95 0.87
C PHE A 38 0.00 16.03 0.97
N ASP A 39 -1.29 15.67 1.01
CA ASP A 39 -2.38 16.63 1.23
C ASP A 39 -2.28 17.32 2.60
N ASN A 40 -1.52 16.74 3.53
CA ASN A 40 -1.16 17.36 4.80
C ASN A 40 -0.01 18.36 4.60
N VAL A 41 -0.32 19.65 4.42
CA VAL A 41 0.70 20.71 4.52
C VAL A 41 1.08 20.86 5.99
N VAL A 42 2.25 20.37 6.36
CA VAL A 42 2.73 20.37 7.74
C VAL A 42 4.04 21.15 7.86
N GLN A 43 4.09 22.03 8.85
CA GLN A 43 5.28 22.76 9.27
C GLN A 43 5.63 22.34 10.70
N GLY A 44 6.90 22.08 10.97
CA GLY A 44 7.43 21.75 12.29
C GLY A 44 8.69 22.55 12.55
N ASN A 45 8.94 22.88 13.83
CA ASN A 45 10.16 23.59 14.21
C ASN A 45 11.34 22.61 14.41
N THR A 46 11.04 21.32 14.62
CA THR A 46 12.02 20.23 14.70
C THR A 46 11.65 19.07 13.78
N LYS A 47 12.59 18.13 13.57
CA LYS A 47 12.35 16.92 12.78
C LYS A 47 11.32 16.01 13.44
N GLU A 48 11.34 15.93 14.76
CA GLU A 48 10.44 15.12 15.57
C GLU A 48 9.01 15.66 15.50
N GLU A 49 8.85 16.99 15.64
CA GLU A 49 7.55 17.64 15.48
C GLU A 49 6.98 17.45 14.07
N LEU A 50 7.83 17.58 13.05
CA LEU A 50 7.44 17.39 11.66
C LEU A 50 6.97 15.94 11.43
N ALA A 51 7.75 14.95 11.88
CA ALA A 51 7.39 13.54 11.76
C ALA A 51 6.06 13.21 12.45
N GLN A 52 5.85 13.74 13.67
CA GLN A 52 4.60 13.55 14.40
C GLN A 52 3.41 14.18 13.65
N LYS A 53 3.56 15.40 13.13
CA LYS A 53 2.52 16.07 12.35
C LYS A 53 2.18 15.35 11.05
N ILE A 54 3.18 14.82 10.34
CA ILE A 54 2.97 13.98 9.14
C ILE A 54 2.14 12.76 9.52
N LYS A 55 2.57 12.02 10.55
CA LYS A 55 1.88 10.82 11.02
C LYS A 55 0.42 11.12 11.41
N ASP A 56 0.20 12.16 12.20
CA ASP A 56 -1.15 12.55 12.63
C ASP A 56 -2.03 12.99 11.45
N GLY A 57 -1.43 13.64 10.45
CA GLY A 57 -2.08 13.97 9.19
C GLY A 57 -2.54 12.73 8.43
N ASN A 58 -1.66 11.77 8.19
CA ASN A 58 -1.99 10.54 7.47
C ASN A 58 -3.06 9.72 8.22
N ILE A 59 -2.96 9.62 9.55
CA ILE A 59 -3.99 8.97 10.37
C ILE A 59 -5.36 9.63 10.19
N LYS A 60 -5.42 10.96 10.13
CA LYS A 60 -6.69 11.68 9.89
C LYS A 60 -7.25 11.37 8.51
N LEU A 61 -6.40 11.34 7.47
CA LEU A 61 -6.82 10.97 6.12
C LEU A 61 -7.40 9.55 6.09
N ILE A 62 -6.71 8.56 6.66
CA ILE A 62 -7.18 7.17 6.72
C ILE A 62 -8.49 7.06 7.51
N LYS A 63 -8.62 7.74 8.64
CA LYS A 63 -9.88 7.76 9.41
C LYS A 63 -11.04 8.33 8.58
N SER A 64 -10.76 9.35 7.77
CA SER A 64 -11.75 10.04 6.94
C SER A 64 -12.09 9.31 5.63
N CYS A 65 -11.27 8.35 5.19
CA CYS A 65 -11.51 7.63 3.94
C CYS A 65 -12.54 6.51 4.11
N ASP A 66 -13.10 6.04 3.01
CA ASP A 66 -13.95 4.84 2.96
C ASP A 66 -13.14 3.60 2.55
N ILE A 67 -12.13 3.83 1.70
CA ILE A 67 -11.34 2.79 1.02
C ILE A 67 -9.85 3.16 1.12
N VAL A 68 -8.98 2.17 1.24
CA VAL A 68 -7.54 2.30 1.01
C VAL A 68 -7.17 1.53 -0.25
N ILE A 69 -6.47 2.18 -1.18
CA ILE A 69 -5.71 1.50 -2.22
C ILE A 69 -4.24 1.53 -1.83
N ALA A 70 -3.61 0.36 -1.71
CA ALA A 70 -2.24 0.21 -1.25
C ALA A 70 -1.31 -0.34 -2.36
N ASN A 71 -0.24 0.38 -2.66
CA ASN A 71 0.87 -0.16 -3.44
C ASN A 71 1.75 -1.04 -2.54
N LEU A 72 1.61 -2.35 -2.68
CA LEU A 72 2.38 -3.35 -1.95
C LEU A 72 3.50 -3.94 -2.80
N SER A 73 4.01 -3.18 -3.77
CA SER A 73 5.18 -3.59 -4.56
C SER A 73 6.46 -3.63 -3.71
N PRO A 74 7.44 -4.47 -4.05
CA PRO A 74 8.73 -4.53 -3.35
C PRO A 74 9.39 -3.15 -3.23
N PHE A 75 9.83 -2.79 -2.02
CA PHE A 75 10.45 -1.49 -1.73
C PHE A 75 11.70 -1.67 -0.88
N ARG A 76 12.87 -1.39 -1.45
CA ARG A 76 14.20 -1.56 -0.81
C ARG A 76 14.49 -2.99 -0.33
N GLY A 77 13.82 -3.98 -0.92
CA GLY A 77 13.90 -5.39 -0.56
C GLY A 77 12.72 -6.15 -1.16
N PRO A 78 12.50 -7.43 -0.79
CA PRO A 78 11.39 -8.24 -1.29
C PRO A 78 10.03 -7.87 -0.70
N GLU A 79 10.03 -7.21 0.46
CA GLU A 79 8.84 -6.77 1.17
C GLU A 79 8.37 -5.38 0.69
N PRO A 80 7.09 -5.03 0.92
CA PRO A 80 6.57 -3.68 0.67
C PRO A 80 7.15 -2.62 1.61
N ASP A 81 6.83 -1.36 1.34
CA ASP A 81 7.08 -0.26 2.27
C ASP A 81 6.38 -0.50 3.62
N SER A 82 7.15 -0.42 4.71
CA SER A 82 6.63 -0.68 6.05
C SER A 82 5.63 0.37 6.53
N GLY A 83 5.73 1.61 6.02
CA GLY A 83 4.71 2.64 6.24
C GLY A 83 3.36 2.22 5.66
N THR A 84 3.37 1.80 4.41
CA THR A 84 2.19 1.30 3.69
C THR A 84 1.58 0.06 4.38
N VAL A 85 2.41 -0.89 4.84
CA VAL A 85 1.93 -2.06 5.61
C VAL A 85 1.23 -1.64 6.92
N TRP A 86 1.78 -0.64 7.62
CA TRP A 86 1.14 -0.10 8.82
C TRP A 86 -0.23 0.53 8.51
N GLU A 87 -0.32 1.28 7.41
CA GLU A 87 -1.55 1.94 6.97
C GLU A 87 -2.63 0.92 6.57
N VAL A 88 -2.24 -0.18 5.90
CA VAL A 88 -3.11 -1.33 5.58
C VAL A 88 -3.69 -1.96 6.85
N GLY A 89 -2.83 -2.35 7.80
CA GLY A 89 -3.28 -2.98 9.04
C GLY A 89 -4.15 -2.04 9.89
N PHE A 90 -3.80 -0.75 9.94
CA PHE A 90 -4.60 0.27 10.63
C PHE A 90 -5.99 0.43 10.00
N ALA A 91 -6.07 0.46 8.67
CA ALA A 91 -7.33 0.57 7.95
C ALA A 91 -8.22 -0.67 8.09
N GLN A 92 -7.65 -1.88 8.01
CA GLN A 92 -8.36 -3.13 8.29
C GLN A 92 -8.90 -3.15 9.73
N GLY A 93 -8.11 -2.73 10.71
CA GLY A 93 -8.53 -2.62 12.11
C GLY A 93 -9.66 -1.61 12.35
N LEU A 94 -9.82 -0.63 11.46
CA LEU A 94 -10.95 0.32 11.46
C LEU A 94 -12.17 -0.18 10.66
N GLY A 95 -12.11 -1.38 10.07
CA GLY A 95 -13.18 -1.91 9.22
C GLY A 95 -13.31 -1.20 7.87
N LYS A 96 -12.25 -0.56 7.38
CA LYS A 96 -12.23 0.05 6.05
C LYS A 96 -12.06 -1.01 4.97
N VAL A 97 -12.53 -0.72 3.76
CA VAL A 97 -12.21 -1.55 2.59
C VAL A 97 -10.75 -1.31 2.20
N VAL A 98 -9.97 -2.38 2.08
CA VAL A 98 -8.56 -2.29 1.64
C VAL A 98 -8.35 -3.15 0.40
N ILE A 99 -7.80 -2.55 -0.65
CA ILE A 99 -7.43 -3.23 -1.89
C ILE A 99 -5.98 -2.90 -2.21
N GLY A 100 -5.16 -3.92 -2.35
CA GLY A 100 -3.75 -3.81 -2.69
C GLY A 100 -3.47 -4.16 -4.15
N TYR A 101 -2.42 -3.54 -4.69
CA TYR A 101 -1.78 -4.01 -5.90
C TYR A 101 -0.29 -4.25 -5.69
N CYS A 102 0.29 -5.10 -6.53
CA CYS A 102 1.72 -5.35 -6.55
C CYS A 102 2.18 -5.64 -7.97
N HIS A 103 3.26 -5.00 -8.41
CA HIS A 103 3.80 -5.22 -9.76
C HIS A 103 4.50 -6.58 -9.91
N ASP A 104 5.00 -7.15 -8.80
CA ASP A 104 5.60 -8.48 -8.75
C ASP A 104 4.77 -9.42 -7.87
N ARG A 105 3.89 -10.19 -8.51
CA ARG A 105 2.94 -11.13 -7.86
C ARG A 105 3.44 -12.56 -7.78
N ARG A 106 4.75 -12.80 -7.96
CA ARG A 106 5.33 -14.13 -7.68
C ARG A 106 5.17 -14.48 -6.21
N GLU A 107 5.23 -15.77 -5.91
CA GLU A 107 5.24 -16.26 -4.52
C GLU A 107 6.34 -15.57 -3.72
N LEU A 108 6.03 -15.22 -2.46
CA LEU A 108 6.91 -14.49 -1.56
C LEU A 108 8.27 -15.17 -1.45
N LYS A 109 8.29 -16.50 -1.35
CA LYS A 109 9.53 -17.28 -1.31
C LYS A 109 10.38 -17.07 -2.55
N THR A 110 9.82 -17.30 -3.74
CA THR A 110 10.52 -17.11 -5.02
C THR A 110 11.06 -15.68 -5.15
N LYS A 111 10.19 -14.70 -4.87
CA LYS A 111 10.54 -13.28 -4.91
C LYS A 111 11.67 -12.92 -3.94
N THR A 112 11.61 -13.44 -2.71
CA THR A 112 12.65 -13.24 -1.68
C THR A 112 13.97 -13.86 -2.07
N GLN A 113 13.95 -15.11 -2.55
CA GLN A 113 15.15 -15.81 -3.00
C GLN A 113 15.85 -15.02 -4.11
N GLU A 114 15.11 -14.57 -5.12
CA GLU A 114 15.70 -13.85 -6.23
C GLU A 114 16.24 -12.47 -5.83
N ILE A 115 15.46 -11.69 -5.09
CA ILE A 115 15.85 -10.32 -4.69
C ILE A 115 17.06 -10.33 -3.75
N LEU A 116 17.16 -11.34 -2.88
CA LEU A 116 18.28 -11.49 -1.95
C LEU A 116 19.44 -12.33 -2.49
N GLY A 117 19.34 -12.85 -3.73
CA GLY A 117 20.39 -13.68 -4.35
C GLY A 117 20.60 -15.04 -3.65
N LEU A 118 19.54 -15.63 -3.09
CA LEU A 118 19.57 -16.94 -2.45
C LEU A 118 19.44 -18.07 -3.47
N HIS A 119 19.86 -19.28 -3.07
CA HIS A 119 19.60 -20.47 -3.86
C HIS A 119 18.09 -20.80 -3.90
N HIS A 120 17.59 -21.32 -5.02
CA HIS A 120 16.16 -21.63 -5.21
C HIS A 120 15.63 -22.70 -4.23
N SER A 121 16.52 -23.53 -3.67
CA SER A 121 16.17 -24.52 -2.64
C SER A 121 16.24 -23.96 -1.21
N SER A 122 16.60 -22.69 -1.02
CA SER A 122 16.73 -22.08 0.32
C SER A 122 15.36 -21.80 0.92
N HIS A 123 15.12 -22.30 2.14
CA HIS A 123 13.93 -21.97 2.94
C HIS A 123 14.21 -20.89 4.00
N ARG A 124 15.46 -20.42 4.05
CA ARG A 124 15.93 -19.42 5.01
C ARG A 124 16.76 -18.36 4.31
N ASP A 125 16.78 -17.16 4.86
CA ASP A 125 17.60 -16.05 4.39
C ASP A 125 19.06 -16.13 4.86
N GLY A 126 19.85 -15.11 4.53
CA GLY A 126 21.26 -15.01 4.94
C GLY A 126 21.49 -14.88 6.45
N GLN A 127 20.44 -14.62 7.23
CA GLN A 127 20.46 -14.54 8.69
C GLN A 127 19.83 -15.78 9.35
N ASN A 128 19.56 -16.83 8.56
CA ASN A 128 18.93 -18.07 9.01
C ASN A 128 17.47 -17.89 9.51
N LEU A 129 16.80 -16.81 9.10
CA LEU A 129 15.37 -16.59 9.34
C LEU A 129 14.56 -17.32 8.27
N GLU A 130 13.42 -17.88 8.68
CA GLU A 130 12.56 -18.64 7.78
C GLU A 130 11.81 -17.73 6.81
N ILE A 131 11.73 -18.15 5.55
CA ILE A 131 10.98 -17.46 4.51
C ILE A 131 9.61 -18.12 4.43
N GLU A 132 8.54 -17.34 4.54
CA GLU A 132 7.17 -17.85 4.43
C GLU A 132 6.95 -18.51 3.05
N ASP A 133 6.35 -19.70 3.06
CA ASP A 133 6.17 -20.58 1.90
C ASP A 133 4.74 -21.12 1.83
N PHE A 134 3.77 -20.20 1.90
CA PHE A 134 2.33 -20.53 1.84
C PHE A 134 1.76 -20.47 0.41
N GLY A 135 2.61 -20.30 -0.61
CA GLY A 135 2.18 -20.01 -1.99
C GLY A 135 1.52 -18.64 -2.16
N LEU A 136 1.71 -17.74 -1.18
CA LEU A 136 1.19 -16.37 -1.20
C LEU A 136 2.22 -15.41 -1.76
N THR A 137 1.78 -14.31 -2.37
CA THR A 137 2.67 -13.26 -2.93
C THR A 137 3.35 -12.41 -1.85
N HIS A 138 2.77 -12.34 -0.66
CA HIS A 138 3.18 -11.46 0.44
C HIS A 138 3.02 -12.16 1.77
N ASN A 139 3.44 -11.51 2.85
CA ASN A 139 3.24 -11.99 4.20
C ASN A 139 1.77 -12.34 4.46
N LEU A 140 1.54 -13.46 5.13
CA LEU A 140 0.21 -14.03 5.38
C LEU A 140 -0.78 -13.03 6.01
N MET A 141 -0.31 -12.02 6.74
CA MET A 141 -1.16 -11.07 7.48
C MET A 141 -1.95 -10.12 6.57
N TYR A 142 -1.51 -9.92 5.31
CA TYR A 142 -2.13 -8.97 4.39
C TYR A 142 -2.12 -9.43 2.92
N ALA A 143 -1.71 -10.67 2.64
CA ALA A 143 -1.66 -11.17 1.26
C ALA A 143 -3.04 -11.21 0.57
N ASP A 144 -4.12 -11.35 1.34
CA ASP A 144 -5.51 -11.40 0.86
C ASP A 144 -5.99 -10.10 0.23
N VAL A 145 -5.42 -8.95 0.64
CA VAL A 145 -5.77 -7.66 0.04
C VAL A 145 -5.07 -7.44 -1.31
N VAL A 146 -4.00 -8.19 -1.63
CA VAL A 146 -3.22 -8.01 -2.88
C VAL A 146 -3.89 -8.72 -4.06
N GLN A 147 -4.89 -8.06 -4.63
CA GLN A 147 -5.76 -8.65 -5.65
C GLN A 147 -5.40 -8.24 -7.08
N ASN A 148 -4.71 -7.11 -7.23
CA ASN A 148 -4.47 -6.48 -8.53
C ASN A 148 -2.97 -6.29 -8.82
N SER A 149 -2.65 -5.96 -10.07
CA SER A 149 -1.27 -5.75 -10.53
C SER A 149 -0.92 -4.26 -10.69
N SER A 150 -1.93 -3.39 -10.73
CA SER A 150 -1.77 -1.94 -10.88
C SER A 150 -2.85 -1.14 -10.14
N PHE A 151 -2.58 0.15 -9.97
CA PHE A 151 -3.54 1.11 -9.42
C PHE A 151 -4.83 1.18 -10.27
N ASP A 152 -4.70 1.14 -11.60
CA ASP A 152 -5.85 1.23 -12.52
C ASP A 152 -6.76 -0.01 -12.38
N GLU A 153 -6.18 -1.21 -12.27
CA GLU A 153 -6.93 -2.43 -11.98
C GLU A 153 -7.67 -2.36 -10.64
N CYS A 154 -7.06 -1.77 -9.59
CA CYS A 154 -7.76 -1.52 -8.33
C CYS A 154 -9.00 -0.63 -8.53
N LEU A 155 -8.88 0.49 -9.24
CA LEU A 155 -10.01 1.37 -9.52
C LEU A 155 -11.10 0.67 -10.33
N GLU A 156 -10.72 -0.07 -11.37
CA GLU A 156 -11.68 -0.85 -12.16
C GLU A 156 -12.41 -1.90 -11.32
N SER A 157 -11.73 -2.56 -10.38
CA SER A 157 -12.33 -3.54 -9.48
C SER A 157 -13.38 -2.91 -8.55
N LEU A 158 -13.11 -1.70 -8.06
CA LEU A 158 -14.05 -0.92 -7.25
C LEU A 158 -15.28 -0.49 -8.04
N CYS A 159 -15.11 -0.11 -9.31
CA CYS A 159 -16.22 0.25 -10.20
C CYS A 159 -17.09 -0.94 -10.59
N ARG A 160 -16.51 -2.14 -10.72
CA ARG A 160 -17.22 -3.38 -11.07
C ARG A 160 -18.02 -3.99 -9.92
N SER A 161 -17.58 -3.75 -8.68
CA SER A 161 -18.12 -4.40 -7.48
C SER A 161 -18.78 -3.44 -6.46
N PRO A 162 -19.63 -2.48 -6.86
CA PRO A 162 -20.20 -1.53 -5.91
C PRO A 162 -21.08 -2.17 -4.81
N LEU A 163 -21.48 -3.43 -4.98
CA LEU A 163 -22.45 -4.15 -4.13
C LEU A 163 -21.86 -5.26 -3.24
N SER A 164 -20.58 -5.65 -3.35
CA SER A 164 -20.04 -6.83 -2.65
C SER A 164 -19.07 -6.53 -1.49
N PHE A 165 -18.67 -5.27 -1.29
CA PHE A 165 -17.81 -4.87 -0.18
C PHE A 165 -18.59 -4.41 1.08
N PHE A 166 -19.92 -4.59 1.10
CA PHE A 166 -20.84 -4.12 2.16
C PHE A 166 -21.65 -5.27 2.78
N GLY A 167 -21.01 -6.41 3.01
CA GLY A 167 -21.57 -7.55 3.76
C GLY A 167 -20.98 -7.63 5.15
#